data_AF-A0A7Y3NLH7-F1
#
_entry.id   AF-A0A7Y3NLH7-F1
#
_cell.length_a   1.000
_cell.length_b   1.000
_cell.length_c   1.000
_cell.angle_alpha   90.00
_cell.angle_beta   90.00
_cell.angle_gamma   90.00
#
_symmetry.space_group_name_H-M   'P 1'
#
loop_
_entity.id
_entity.type
_entity.pdbx_description
1 polymer ?
#
loop_
_entity_poly.entity_id
_entity_poly.type
_entity_poly.pdbx_seq_one_letter_code
_entity_poly.pdbx_strand_id
1 'polypeptide(L)'
;MQRLIDAGFDLLGECRLNGDGAFAYSEQAPTDAGVYAFAVEGVVHYVGLTRFGLRTRLGHYVYGHERQRTSARIKQLILGALAADRSVTVLIARPPAMSWNGLPVDGAAGLETGLIKMIRPPWNQQGNR
;
A
#
# COMPACT_ATOMS: atom_id res chain seq x y z
N MET A 1 10.65 7.63 -0.34
CA MET A 1 10.87 6.17 -0.21
C MET A 1 11.90 5.82 0.86
N GLN A 2 13.15 6.32 0.77
CA GLN A 2 14.25 5.93 1.69
C GLN A 2 13.88 5.96 3.18
N ARG A 3 13.23 7.04 3.64
CA ARG A 3 12.78 7.17 5.03
C ARG A 3 11.87 6.03 5.53
N LEU A 4 11.07 5.41 4.66
CA LEU A 4 10.24 4.27 5.05
C LEU A 4 11.08 3.00 5.19
N ILE A 5 12.03 2.78 4.27
CA ILE A 5 12.97 1.65 4.33
C ILE A 5 13.78 1.74 5.62
N ASP A 6 14.34 2.92 5.91
CA ASP A 6 15.11 3.16 7.16
C ASP A 6 14.26 2.96 8.42
N ALA A 7 12.94 3.15 8.31
CA ALA A 7 11.98 2.95 9.41
C ALA A 7 11.47 1.49 9.52
N GLY A 8 11.99 0.57 8.71
CA GLY A 8 11.64 -0.86 8.77
C GLY A 8 10.55 -1.30 7.79
N PHE A 9 10.31 -0.56 6.70
CA PHE A 9 9.55 -1.09 5.56
C PHE A 9 10.45 -1.99 4.70
N ASP A 10 9.93 -3.16 4.35
CA ASP A 10 10.51 -4.04 3.36
C ASP A 10 10.08 -3.61 1.96
N LEU A 11 11.02 -3.62 1.01
CA LEU A 11 10.72 -3.51 -0.41
C LEU A 11 10.09 -4.83 -0.87
N LEU A 12 8.80 -4.81 -1.22
CA LEU A 12 8.14 -5.97 -1.83
C LEU A 12 8.49 -6.06 -3.32
N GLY A 13 8.78 -4.93 -3.97
CA GLY A 13 9.21 -4.88 -5.35
C GLY A 13 8.38 -3.97 -6.23
N GLU A 14 8.39 -4.23 -7.54
CA GLU A 14 7.82 -3.34 -8.56
C GLU A 14 6.52 -3.90 -9.13
N CYS A 15 5.60 -3.01 -9.48
CA CYS A 15 4.48 -3.34 -10.33
C CYS A 15 4.94 -3.35 -11.80
N ARG A 16 4.60 -4.39 -12.54
CA ARG A 16 4.89 -4.51 -13.98
C ARG A 16 3.61 -4.79 -14.73
N LEU A 17 3.44 -4.17 -15.89
CA LEU A 17 2.31 -4.47 -16.76
C LEU A 17 2.34 -5.96 -17.14
N ASN A 18 1.17 -6.57 -17.07
CA ASN A 18 0.90 -7.88 -17.65
C ASN A 18 0.07 -7.65 -18.93
N GLY A 19 0.24 -8.50 -19.95
CA GLY A 19 -0.33 -8.31 -21.29
C GLY A 19 -1.85 -8.12 -21.33
N ASP A 20 -2.58 -8.50 -20.27
CA ASP A 20 -4.05 -8.47 -20.19
C ASP A 20 -4.63 -7.19 -19.56
N GLY A 21 -3.93 -6.06 -19.61
CA GLY A 21 -4.38 -4.82 -18.96
C GLY A 21 -4.44 -4.90 -17.43
N ALA A 22 -3.69 -5.85 -16.87
CA ALA A 22 -3.43 -6.00 -15.45
C ALA A 22 -1.96 -5.67 -15.14
N PHE A 23 -1.60 -5.72 -13.87
CA PHE A 23 -0.20 -5.65 -13.46
C PHE A 23 0.09 -6.78 -12.47
N ALA A 24 1.37 -7.16 -12.35
CA ALA A 24 1.86 -8.11 -11.38
C ALA A 24 2.94 -7.46 -10.50
N TYR A 25 3.10 -7.97 -9.28
CA TYR A 25 4.22 -7.60 -8.42
C TYR A 25 5.43 -8.50 -8.73
N SER A 26 6.64 -7.95 -8.65
CA SER A 26 7.87 -8.74 -8.88
C SER A 26 8.10 -9.81 -7.81
N GLU A 27 7.59 -9.63 -6.59
CA GLU A 27 7.67 -10.62 -5.51
C GLU A 27 6.30 -10.92 -4.89
N GLN A 28 6.22 -12.06 -4.21
CA GLN A 28 4.99 -12.49 -3.56
C GLN A 28 4.86 -11.86 -2.16
N ALA A 29 3.74 -11.19 -1.92
CA ALA A 29 3.44 -10.63 -0.61
C ALA A 29 3.21 -11.71 0.46
N PRO A 30 3.58 -11.43 1.73
CA PRO A 30 3.29 -12.29 2.87
C PRO A 30 1.79 -12.32 3.18
N THR A 31 1.35 -13.31 3.95
CA THR A 31 -0.05 -13.47 4.36
C THR A 31 -0.40 -12.72 5.65
N ASP A 32 0.58 -12.07 6.28
CA ASP A 32 0.40 -11.33 7.54
C ASP A 32 -0.39 -10.03 7.36
N ALA A 33 -1.03 -9.58 8.43
CA ALA A 33 -1.56 -8.21 8.52
C ALA A 33 -0.42 -7.18 8.47
N GLY A 34 -0.71 -5.96 8.04
CA GLY A 34 0.31 -4.92 7.97
C GLY A 34 -0.11 -3.66 7.23
N VAL A 35 0.86 -2.77 7.05
CA VAL A 35 0.77 -1.53 6.29
C VAL A 35 1.51 -1.72 4.98
N TYR A 36 1.00 -1.11 3.90
CA TYR A 36 1.67 -1.06 2.62
C TYR A 36 1.61 0.34 2.02
N ALA A 37 2.58 0.66 1.17
CA ALA A 37 2.63 1.91 0.45
C ALA A 37 2.95 1.69 -1.03
N PHE A 38 2.23 2.37 -1.92
CA PHE A 38 2.60 2.50 -3.32
C PHE A 38 3.41 3.78 -3.49
N ALA A 39 4.60 3.66 -4.07
CA ALA A 39 5.44 4.77 -4.47
C ALA A 39 5.54 4.83 -5.99
N VAL A 40 5.41 6.03 -6.58
CA VAL A 40 5.65 6.28 -8.00
C VAL A 40 6.90 7.12 -8.09
N GLU A 41 7.91 6.68 -8.84
CA GLU A 41 9.22 7.37 -8.92
C GLU A 41 9.80 7.68 -7.52
N GLY A 42 9.70 6.74 -6.58
CA GLY A 42 10.19 6.89 -5.22
C GLY A 42 9.37 7.82 -4.29
N VAL A 43 8.29 8.42 -4.79
CA VAL A 43 7.37 9.28 -4.01
C VAL A 43 6.14 8.49 -3.59
N VAL A 44 5.82 8.47 -2.30
CA VAL A 44 4.63 7.73 -1.81
C VAL A 44 3.36 8.40 -2.27
N HIS A 45 2.56 7.65 -3.03
CA HIS A 45 1.29 8.10 -3.57
C HIS A 45 0.08 7.53 -2.82
N TYR A 46 0.21 6.35 -2.23
CA TYR A 46 -0.85 5.72 -1.46
C TYR A 46 -0.28 4.96 -0.26
N VAL A 47 -1.00 5.00 0.86
CA VAL A 47 -0.76 4.19 2.05
C VAL A 47 -2.07 3.47 2.40
N GLY A 48 -1.99 2.20 2.76
CA GLY A 48 -3.14 1.46 3.27
C GLY A 48 -2.72 0.41 4.28
N LEU A 49 -3.70 -0.08 5.05
CA LEU A 49 -3.53 -1.21 5.95
C LEU A 49 -4.40 -2.42 5.54
N THR A 50 -4.06 -3.58 6.09
CA THR A 50 -4.94 -4.75 6.09
C THR A 50 -4.81 -5.54 7.38
N ARG A 51 -5.96 -6.02 7.89
CA ARG A 51 -6.04 -6.95 9.03
C ARG A 51 -6.10 -8.43 8.60
N PHE A 52 -6.36 -8.68 7.32
CA PHE A 52 -6.68 -10.01 6.78
C PHE A 52 -5.56 -10.61 5.92
N GLY A 53 -4.43 -9.90 5.79
CA GLY A 53 -3.26 -10.34 5.04
C GLY A 53 -2.89 -9.41 3.88
N LEU A 54 -1.58 -9.12 3.77
CA LEU A 54 -0.99 -8.28 2.72
C LEU A 54 -1.20 -8.89 1.33
N ARG A 55 -1.01 -10.21 1.18
CA ARG A 55 -1.25 -10.93 -0.07
C ARG A 55 -2.64 -10.72 -0.63
N THR A 56 -3.68 -10.97 0.18
CA THR A 56 -5.07 -10.82 -0.25
C THR A 56 -5.36 -9.37 -0.61
N ARG A 57 -4.94 -8.43 0.24
CA ARG A 57 -5.19 -7.00 0.01
C ARG A 57 -4.50 -6.48 -1.25
N LEU A 58 -3.25 -6.87 -1.48
CA LEU A 58 -2.48 -6.49 -2.67
C LEU A 58 -3.03 -7.16 -3.94
N GLY A 59 -3.51 -8.41 -3.83
CA GLY A 59 -4.20 -9.10 -4.91
C GLY A 59 -5.47 -8.37 -5.37
N HIS A 60 -6.19 -7.71 -4.47
CA HIS A 60 -7.37 -6.92 -4.85
C HIS A 60 -7.06 -5.79 -5.83
N TYR A 61 -5.87 -5.20 -5.79
CA TYR A 61 -5.46 -4.18 -6.76
C TYR A 61 -5.07 -4.77 -8.12
N VAL A 62 -4.62 -6.03 -8.15
CA VAL A 62 -4.32 -6.76 -9.39
C VAL A 62 -5.62 -7.16 -10.09
N TYR A 63 -6.51 -7.87 -9.39
CA TYR A 63 -7.75 -8.38 -9.97
C TYR A 63 -8.76 -7.25 -10.20
N GLY A 64 -8.93 -6.34 -9.24
CA GLY A 64 -9.80 -5.17 -9.36
C GLY A 64 -11.26 -5.54 -9.59
N HIS A 65 -12.05 -5.67 -8.52
CA HIS A 65 -13.49 -5.89 -8.63
C HIS A 65 -14.25 -4.57 -8.51
N GLU A 66 -15.29 -4.37 -9.35
CA GLU A 66 -16.14 -3.17 -9.36
C GLU A 66 -16.81 -2.88 -8.01
N ARG A 67 -17.09 -3.94 -7.23
CA ARG A 67 -17.66 -3.82 -5.87
C ARG A 67 -16.66 -3.26 -4.85
N GLN A 68 -15.36 -3.19 -5.19
CA GLN A 68 -14.30 -2.63 -4.36
C GLN A 68 -13.81 -1.30 -4.93
N ARG A 69 -14.64 -0.25 -4.79
CA ARG A 69 -14.39 1.09 -5.38
C ARG A 69 -12.97 1.62 -5.16
N THR A 70 -12.43 1.51 -3.94
CA THR A 70 -11.06 1.94 -3.64
C THR A 70 -10.03 1.11 -4.38
N SER A 71 -10.15 -0.22 -4.37
CA SER A 71 -9.22 -1.11 -5.06
C SER A 71 -9.25 -0.86 -6.58
N ALA A 72 -10.43 -0.71 -7.17
CA ALA A 72 -10.60 -0.39 -8.57
C ALA A 72 -9.98 0.96 -8.94
N ARG A 73 -10.21 2.02 -8.14
CA ARG A 73 -9.61 3.34 -8.37
C ARG A 73 -8.09 3.31 -8.30
N ILE A 74 -7.53 2.69 -7.26
CA ILE A 74 -6.08 2.59 -7.10
C ILE A 74 -5.45 1.74 -8.20
N LYS A 75 -6.11 0.64 -8.63
CA LYS A 75 -5.69 -0.13 -9.81
C LYS A 75 -5.55 0.75 -11.05
N GLN A 76 -6.55 1.59 -11.33
CA GLN A 76 -6.49 2.51 -12.48
C GLN A 76 -5.34 3.53 -12.35
N LEU A 77 -5.09 4.04 -11.15
CA LEU A 77 -3.98 4.96 -10.90
C LEU A 77 -2.60 4.29 -11.09
N ILE A 78 -2.45 3.04 -10.66
CA ILE A 78 -1.24 2.23 -10.88
C ILE A 78 -1.05 1.98 -12.38
N LEU A 79 -2.08 1.49 -13.08
CA LEU A 79 -2.01 1.23 -14.51
C LEU A 79 -1.69 2.50 -15.31
N GLY A 80 -2.30 3.64 -14.96
CA GLY A 80 -2.01 4.92 -15.59
C GLY A 80 -0.58 5.44 -15.31
N ALA A 81 0.00 5.11 -14.15
CA ALA A 81 1.42 5.40 -13.90
C ALA A 81 2.34 4.53 -14.75
N LEU A 82 2.08 3.22 -14.81
CA LEU A 82 2.86 2.27 -15.60
C LEU A 82 2.75 2.54 -17.12
N ALA A 83 1.57 2.90 -17.62
CA ALA A 83 1.36 3.25 -19.03
C ALA A 83 2.08 4.55 -19.44
N ALA A 84 2.41 5.40 -18.47
CA ALA A 84 3.24 6.59 -18.66
C ALA A 84 4.74 6.31 -18.45
N ASP A 85 5.15 5.04 -18.48
CA ASP A 85 6.52 4.56 -18.27
C ASP A 85 7.13 4.98 -16.92
N ARG A 86 6.29 5.15 -15.90
CA ARG A 86 6.73 5.45 -14.53
C ARG A 86 6.83 4.17 -13.72
N SER A 87 7.91 4.06 -12.96
CA SER A 87 8.12 3.02 -11.95
C SER A 87 7.09 3.14 -10.83
N VAL A 88 6.49 2.00 -10.47
CA VAL A 88 5.61 1.89 -9.31
C VAL A 88 6.15 0.80 -8.39
N THR A 89 6.53 1.18 -7.17
CA THR A 89 7.12 0.31 -6.17
C THR A 89 6.15 0.08 -5.02
N VAL A 90 6.19 -1.11 -4.42
CA VAL A 90 5.40 -1.49 -3.25
C VAL A 90 6.32 -1.71 -2.06
N LEU A 91 6.01 -1.04 -0.96
CA LEU A 91 6.66 -1.20 0.33
C LEU A 91 5.66 -1.82 1.31
N ILE A 92 6.12 -2.69 2.20
CA ILE A 92 5.30 -3.29 3.25
C ILE A 92 5.95 -3.16 4.62
N ALA A 93 5.14 -3.07 5.68
CA ALA A 93 5.61 -3.10 7.06
C ALA A 93 4.64 -3.88 7.94
N ARG A 94 5.19 -4.54 8.95
CA ARG A 94 4.44 -5.33 9.95
C ARG A 94 4.77 -4.80 11.34
N PRO A 95 4.33 -3.57 11.68
CA PRO A 95 4.62 -2.99 12.98
C PRO A 95 3.98 -3.84 14.10
N PRO A 96 4.70 -4.07 15.21
CA PRO A 96 4.17 -4.84 16.32
C PRO A 96 2.97 -4.14 16.97
N ALA A 97 2.07 -4.92 17.57
CA ALA A 97 1.07 -4.38 18.48
C ALA A 97 1.74 -3.82 19.74
N MET A 98 1.12 -2.81 20.34
CA MET A 98 1.58 -2.21 21.59
C MET A 98 0.45 -2.16 22.62
N SER A 99 0.80 -1.81 23.86
CA SER A 99 -0.18 -1.60 24.93
C SER A 99 -0.12 -0.15 25.41
N TRP A 100 -1.30 0.43 25.68
CA TRP A 100 -1.44 1.72 26.33
C TRP A 100 -2.32 1.56 27.57
N ASN A 101 -1.70 1.62 28.75
CA ASN A 101 -2.39 1.43 30.05
C ASN A 101 -3.21 0.12 30.11
N GLY A 102 -2.68 -0.98 29.56
CA GLY A 102 -3.36 -2.27 29.51
C GLY A 102 -4.36 -2.44 28.37
N LEU A 103 -4.63 -1.39 27.58
CA LEU A 103 -5.47 -1.47 26.39
C LEU A 103 -4.63 -1.80 25.14
N PRO A 104 -5.14 -2.62 24.20
CA PRO A 104 -4.41 -2.98 22.98
C PRO A 104 -4.41 -1.83 21.98
N VAL A 105 -3.26 -1.60 21.35
CA VAL A 105 -3.08 -0.62 20.28
C VAL A 105 -2.56 -1.34 19.04
N ASP A 106 -3.29 -1.20 17.95
CA ASP A 106 -2.95 -1.74 16.63
C ASP A 106 -1.84 -0.88 16.01
N GLY A 107 -0.62 -1.42 15.98
CA GLY A 107 0.54 -0.74 15.41
C GLY A 107 0.39 -0.43 13.92
N ALA A 108 -0.33 -1.29 13.16
CA ALA A 108 -0.54 -1.07 11.74
C ALA A 108 -1.54 0.07 11.50
N ALA A 109 -2.64 0.10 12.26
CA ALA A 109 -3.61 1.20 12.19
C ALA A 109 -2.99 2.55 12.62
N GLY A 110 -2.19 2.54 13.69
CA GLY A 110 -1.46 3.72 14.16
C GLY A 110 -0.47 4.23 13.11
N LEU A 111 0.33 3.33 12.54
CA LEU A 111 1.32 3.68 11.51
C LEU A 111 0.67 4.20 10.23
N GLU A 112 -0.38 3.53 9.72
CA GLU A 112 -1.11 4.00 8.53
C GLU A 112 -1.64 5.43 8.73
N THR A 113 -2.31 5.67 9.87
CA THR A 113 -2.86 6.98 10.21
C THR A 113 -1.77 8.04 10.29
N GLY A 114 -0.64 7.72 10.95
CA GLY A 114 0.51 8.62 11.07
C GLY A 114 1.13 8.96 9.72
N LEU A 115 1.32 7.96 8.85
CA LEU A 115 1.87 8.14 7.51
C LEU A 115 0.95 8.98 6.61
N ILE A 116 -0.37 8.74 6.63
CA ILE A 116 -1.32 9.52 5.84
C ILE A 116 -1.29 10.99 6.28
N LYS A 117 -1.24 11.28 7.59
CA LYS A 117 -1.15 12.64 8.11
C LYS A 117 0.17 13.33 7.75
N MET A 118 1.28 12.60 7.87
CA MET A 118 2.62 13.13 7.63
C MET A 118 2.91 13.37 6.15
N ILE A 119 2.55 12.41 5.29
CA ILE A 119 2.91 12.40 3.86
C ILE A 119 1.82 13.09 3.02
N ARG A 120 0.56 13.05 3.47
CA ARG A 120 -0.62 13.43 2.69
C ARG A 120 -0.61 12.81 1.28
N PRO A 121 -0.57 11.47 1.16
CA PRO A 121 -0.39 10.83 -0.13
C PRO A 121 -1.53 11.20 -1.09
N PRO A 122 -1.23 11.61 -2.34
CA PRO A 122 -2.21 12.12 -3.29
C PRO A 122 -3.33 11.14 -3.64
N TRP A 123 -3.10 9.84 -3.53
CA TRP A 123 -4.13 8.83 -3.84
C TRP A 123 -4.94 8.42 -2.61
N ASN A 124 -4.58 8.83 -1.39
CA ASN A 124 -5.43 8.67 -0.21
C ASN A 124 -6.51 9.74 -0.23
N GLN A 125 -7.78 9.33 -0.23
CA GLN A 125 -8.86 10.27 0.00
C GLN A 125 -8.82 10.70 1.46
N GLN A 126 -8.41 11.95 1.71
CA GLN A 126 -8.58 12.54 3.01
C GLN A 126 -10.08 12.81 3.17
N GLY A 127 -10.71 12.15 4.15
CA GLY A 127 -12.04 12.55 4.55
C GLY A 127 -11.94 13.99 5.06
N ASN A 128 -12.57 14.94 4.37
CA ASN A 128 -12.81 16.26 4.92
C ASN A 128 -13.80 16.07 6.09
N ARG A 129 -13.27 15.94 7.31
CA ARG A 129 -14.02 16.12 8.56
C ARG A 129 -13.11 16.73 9.60
#